data_AF-A0AAW0ACX7-F1
#
_entry.id   AF-A0AAW0ACX7-F1
#
_cell.length_a   1.000
_cell.length_b   1.000
_cell.length_c   1.000
_cell.angle_alpha   90.00
_cell.angle_beta   90.00
_cell.angle_gamma   90.00
#
_symmetry.space_group_name_H-M   'P 1'
#
loop_
_entity.id
_entity.type
_entity.pdbx_description
1 polymer ?
#
loop_
_entity_poly.entity_id
_entity_poly.type
_entity_poly.pdbx_seq_one_letter_code
_entity_poly.pdbx_strand_id
1 'polypeptide(L)'
;MSAVTVTDHRLALTRLLCGSFYFRGLRSNPDIHPPASLLCRKCGGALETPGHVFLQCRDVQTVAARDVLKESLMQDFGMTLRASVSSADAHLLLQELIFDLRTVAPVARFIYRVVRAWRFFGRRLPTMVSELAPDTDDDIDFWDFETATEDGSDLELGEMDMEIDI
;
A
#
# COMPACT_ATOMS: atom_id res chain seq x y z
N MET A 1 -17.00 -10.51 -10.13
CA MET A 1 -15.53 -10.50 -9.97
C MET A 1 -15.13 -9.14 -9.40
N SER A 2 -14.37 -9.07 -8.30
CA SER A 2 -14.04 -7.79 -7.65
C SER A 2 -12.68 -7.29 -8.13
N ALA A 3 -12.68 -6.38 -9.11
CA ALA A 3 -11.46 -5.78 -9.62
C ALA A 3 -11.00 -4.62 -8.71
N VAL A 4 -9.69 -4.40 -8.62
CA VAL A 4 -9.15 -3.18 -7.99
C VAL A 4 -9.30 -2.04 -9.00
N THR A 5 -10.39 -1.27 -8.91
CA THR A 5 -10.69 -0.21 -9.91
C THR A 5 -9.99 1.11 -9.61
N VAL A 6 -9.74 1.40 -8.34
CA VAL A 6 -9.10 2.65 -7.90
C VAL A 6 -7.58 2.59 -8.14
N THR A 7 -7.06 3.56 -8.90
CA THR A 7 -5.64 3.65 -9.30
C THR A 7 -4.68 3.61 -8.12
N ASP A 8 -4.95 4.40 -7.08
CA ASP A 8 -4.15 4.45 -5.86
C ASP A 8 -4.02 3.10 -5.15
N HIS A 9 -5.13 2.35 -5.07
CA HIS A 9 -5.15 1.03 -4.46
C HIS A 9 -4.33 0.03 -5.28
N ARG A 10 -4.45 0.10 -6.62
CA ARG A 10 -3.63 -0.72 -7.53
C ARG A 10 -2.15 -0.41 -7.36
N LEU A 11 -1.79 0.87 -7.35
CA LEU A 11 -0.40 1.29 -7.22
C LEU A 11 0.23 0.81 -5.91
N ALA A 12 -0.49 0.96 -4.79
CA ALA A 12 -0.02 0.48 -3.49
C ALA A 12 0.20 -1.04 -3.49
N LEU A 13 -0.73 -1.80 -4.07
CA LEU A 13 -0.61 -3.26 -4.17
C LEU A 13 0.54 -3.68 -5.11
N THR A 14 0.65 -3.07 -6.29
CA THR A 14 1.74 -3.34 -7.24
C THR A 14 3.09 -3.05 -6.61
N ARG A 15 3.25 -1.92 -5.91
CA ARG A 15 4.49 -1.60 -5.18
C ARG A 15 4.83 -2.64 -4.11
N LEU A 16 3.83 -3.16 -3.40
CA LEU A 16 4.04 -4.25 -2.46
C LEU A 16 4.57 -5.51 -3.17
N LEU A 17 3.93 -5.91 -4.26
CA LEU A 17 4.29 -7.11 -5.04
C LEU A 17 5.66 -7.00 -5.72
N CYS A 18 5.98 -5.84 -6.28
CA CYS A 18 7.29 -5.55 -6.87
C CYS A 18 8.38 -5.31 -5.81
N GLY A 19 8.04 -5.36 -4.52
CA GLY A 19 8.97 -5.14 -3.43
C GLY A 19 9.47 -3.70 -3.33
N SER A 20 8.81 -2.71 -3.94
CA SER A 20 9.28 -1.31 -3.94
C SER A 20 9.33 -0.69 -2.52
N PHE A 21 8.72 -1.31 -1.53
CA PHE A 21 8.83 -0.91 -0.12
C PHE A 21 10.09 -1.47 0.55
N TYR A 22 10.77 -0.60 1.29
CA TYR A 22 11.90 -0.97 2.14
C TYR A 22 11.45 -1.41 3.53
N PHE A 23 11.21 -2.71 3.69
CA PHE A 23 10.93 -3.35 4.99
C PHE A 23 12.25 -3.76 5.66
N ARG A 24 12.53 -3.20 6.85
CA ARG A 24 13.83 -3.37 7.53
C ARG A 24 14.18 -4.83 7.81
N GLY A 25 13.22 -5.61 8.28
CA GLY A 25 13.41 -7.03 8.58
C GLY A 25 13.60 -7.92 7.35
N LEU A 26 13.42 -7.39 6.13
CA LEU A 26 13.58 -8.13 4.88
C LEU A 26 14.78 -7.66 4.05
N ARG A 27 15.09 -6.36 4.07
CA ARG A 27 16.07 -5.74 3.16
C ARG A 27 17.39 -5.35 3.81
N SER A 28 17.49 -5.45 5.13
CA SER A 28 18.72 -5.18 5.86
C SER A 28 19.39 -6.49 6.22
N ASN A 29 20.72 -6.56 6.09
CA ASN A 29 21.49 -7.72 6.48
C ASN A 29 21.47 -7.85 8.03
N PRO A 30 20.89 -8.93 8.59
CA PRO A 30 20.77 -9.08 10.03
C PRO A 30 22.10 -9.28 10.75
N ASP A 31 23.15 -9.71 10.04
CA ASP A 31 24.48 -9.91 10.62
C ASP A 31 25.22 -8.56 10.81
N ILE A 32 24.84 -7.55 10.01
CA ILE A 32 25.45 -6.21 10.02
C ILE A 32 24.71 -5.27 10.97
N HIS A 33 23.42 -5.52 11.19
CA HIS A 33 22.53 -4.61 11.92
C HIS A 33 22.05 -5.22 13.24
N PRO A 34 22.07 -4.47 14.36
CA PRO A 34 21.57 -4.97 15.62
C PRO A 34 20.07 -5.30 15.52
N PRO A 35 19.55 -6.35 16.18
CA PRO A 35 18.15 -6.76 16.06
C PRO A 35 17.13 -5.63 16.31
N ALA A 36 17.46 -4.71 17.22
CA ALA A 36 16.63 -3.55 17.54
C ALA A 36 16.40 -2.59 16.35
N SER A 37 17.36 -2.46 15.43
CA SER A 37 17.22 -1.58 14.28
C SER A 37 16.32 -2.16 13.19
N LEU A 38 16.07 -3.47 13.22
CA LEU A 38 15.21 -4.21 12.29
C LEU A 38 13.74 -4.22 12.73
N LEU A 39 13.45 -3.70 13.93
CA LEU A 39 12.10 -3.64 14.47
C LEU A 39 11.23 -2.69 13.65
N CYS A 40 9.93 -3.01 13.65
CA CYS A 40 8.88 -2.22 13.03
C CYS A 40 8.95 -0.78 13.48
N ARG A 41 9.15 0.14 12.53
CA ARG A 41 9.17 1.58 12.78
C ARG A 41 7.89 2.12 13.39
N LYS A 42 6.77 1.42 13.19
CA LYS A 42 5.46 1.87 13.64
C LYS A 42 5.17 1.49 15.10
N CYS A 43 5.47 0.24 15.49
CA CYS A 43 5.15 -0.25 16.84
C CYS A 43 6.35 -0.70 17.67
N GLY A 44 7.54 -0.85 17.09
CA GLY A 44 8.75 -1.35 17.75
C GLY A 44 8.66 -2.78 18.29
N GLY A 45 7.58 -3.53 18.04
CA GLY A 45 7.29 -4.77 18.76
C GLY A 45 7.80 -6.06 18.09
N ALA A 46 8.11 -6.05 16.81
CA ALA A 46 8.62 -7.21 16.07
C ALA A 46 9.41 -6.77 14.82
N LEU A 47 10.07 -7.71 14.14
CA LEU A 47 10.76 -7.45 12.88
C LEU A 47 9.81 -6.81 11.85
N GLU A 48 10.31 -5.80 11.15
CA GLU A 48 9.53 -5.10 10.14
C GLU A 48 9.46 -5.92 8.85
N THR A 49 8.39 -6.70 8.71
CA THR A 49 8.06 -7.48 7.51
C THR A 49 6.67 -7.10 7.00
N PRO A 50 6.32 -7.39 5.73
CA PRO A 50 4.96 -7.16 5.25
C PRO A 50 3.89 -7.84 6.12
N GLY A 51 4.11 -9.12 6.48
CA GLY A 51 3.19 -9.88 7.33
C GLY A 51 2.99 -9.20 8.68
N HIS A 52 4.07 -8.72 9.30
CA HIS A 52 3.96 -7.95 10.53
C HIS A 52 3.17 -6.66 10.33
N VAL A 53 3.60 -5.81 9.40
CA VAL A 53 3.04 -4.47 9.18
C VAL A 53 1.55 -4.52 8.89
N PHE A 54 1.09 -5.47 8.08
CA PHE A 54 -0.30 -5.55 7.66
C PHE A 54 -1.16 -6.37 8.64
N LEU A 55 -0.69 -7.52 9.12
CA LEU A 55 -1.57 -8.45 9.84
C LEU A 55 -1.34 -8.49 11.35
N GLN A 56 -0.20 -8.02 11.86
CA GLN A 56 0.16 -8.18 13.28
C GLN A 56 0.45 -6.86 14.00
N CYS A 57 0.79 -5.79 13.27
CA CYS A 57 1.18 -4.52 13.86
C CYS A 57 0.02 -3.96 14.68
N ARG A 58 0.35 -3.50 15.89
CA ARG A 58 -0.57 -2.96 16.90
C ARG A 58 -0.66 -1.43 16.89
N ASP A 59 -0.04 -0.80 15.90
CA ASP A 59 -0.25 0.63 15.66
C ASP A 59 -1.74 0.92 15.46
N VAL A 60 -2.22 2.00 16.06
CA VAL A 60 -3.65 2.37 16.13
C VAL A 60 -4.28 2.47 14.74
N GLN A 61 -3.59 3.10 13.79
CA GLN A 61 -4.12 3.28 12.44
C GLN A 61 -4.15 1.97 11.66
N THR A 62 -3.12 1.13 11.85
CA THR A 62 -3.09 -0.20 11.22
C THR A 62 -4.19 -1.10 11.79
N VAL A 63 -4.41 -1.06 13.11
CA VAL A 63 -5.49 -1.80 13.77
C VAL A 63 -6.84 -1.38 13.21
N ALA A 64 -7.12 -0.06 13.17
CA ALA A 64 -8.37 0.46 12.63
C ALA A 64 -8.58 0.06 11.15
N ALA A 65 -7.54 0.16 10.31
CA ALA A 65 -7.61 -0.26 8.92
C ALA A 65 -7.89 -1.78 8.79
N ARG A 66 -7.29 -2.59 9.65
CA ARG A 66 -7.50 -4.05 9.68
C ARG A 66 -8.88 -4.42 10.18
N ASP A 67 -9.45 -3.69 11.13
CA ASP A 67 -10.82 -3.94 11.59
C ASP A 67 -11.85 -3.62 10.51
N VAL A 68 -11.64 -2.56 9.70
CA VAL A 68 -12.47 -2.32 8.51
C VAL A 68 -12.30 -3.42 7.46
N LEU A 69 -11.09 -3.96 7.28
CA LEU A 69 -10.88 -5.11 6.40
C LEU A 69 -11.66 -6.33 6.90
N LYS A 70 -11.59 -6.65 8.20
CA LYS A 70 -12.34 -7.78 8.80
C LYS A 70 -13.83 -7.65 8.57
N GLU A 71 -14.36 -6.45 8.77
CA GLU A 71 -15.78 -6.17 8.58
C GLU A 71 -16.19 -6.39 7.12
N SER A 72 -15.47 -5.83 6.14
CA SER A 72 -15.75 -6.04 4.72
C SER A 72 -15.60 -7.51 4.32
N LEU A 73 -14.58 -8.22 4.80
CA LEU A 73 -14.40 -9.65 4.52
C LEU A 73 -15.57 -10.50 5.06
N MET A 74 -16.07 -10.16 6.25
CA MET A 74 -17.21 -10.85 6.84
C MET A 74 -18.51 -10.53 6.10
N GLN A 75 -18.80 -9.25 5.87
CA GLN A 75 -20.07 -8.80 5.26
C GLN A 75 -20.20 -9.23 3.80
N ASP A 76 -19.14 -9.06 3.02
CA ASP A 76 -19.21 -9.22 1.56
C ASP A 76 -18.91 -10.67 1.11
N PHE A 77 -18.19 -11.44 1.94
CA PHE A 77 -17.70 -12.77 1.55
C PHE A 77 -17.88 -13.87 2.60
N GLY A 78 -18.42 -13.55 3.79
CA GLY A 78 -18.55 -14.51 4.89
C GLY A 78 -17.20 -15.02 5.42
N MET A 79 -16.12 -14.28 5.19
CA MET A 79 -14.76 -14.69 5.57
C MET A 79 -14.32 -14.05 6.88
N THR A 80 -13.86 -14.88 7.81
CA THR A 80 -13.31 -14.40 9.10
C THR A 80 -11.80 -14.37 9.05
N LEU A 81 -11.21 -13.18 9.18
CA LEU A 81 -9.78 -13.06 9.43
C LEU A 81 -9.48 -13.48 10.88
N ARG A 82 -8.49 -14.37 11.07
CA ARG A 82 -8.09 -14.80 12.42
C ARG A 82 -7.62 -13.58 13.25
N ALA A 83 -8.03 -13.54 14.52
CA ALA A 83 -7.69 -12.43 15.42
C ALA A 83 -6.20 -12.38 15.78
N SER A 84 -5.54 -13.53 15.80
CA SER A 84 -4.10 -13.66 16.03
C SER A 84 -3.53 -14.61 14.98
N VAL A 85 -2.40 -14.20 14.41
CA VAL A 85 -1.69 -14.93 13.36
C VAL A 85 -0.22 -14.97 13.76
N SER A 86 0.44 -16.13 13.64
CA SER A 86 1.87 -16.24 13.90
C SER A 86 2.67 -15.47 12.84
N SER A 87 3.95 -15.16 13.09
CA SER A 87 4.76 -14.44 12.10
C SER A 87 4.91 -15.20 10.78
N ALA A 88 5.02 -16.53 10.83
CA ALA A 88 5.11 -17.38 9.66
C ALA A 88 3.78 -17.38 8.88
N ASP A 89 2.66 -17.53 9.59
CA ASP A 89 1.34 -17.57 8.98
C ASP A 89 0.90 -16.21 8.44
N ALA A 90 1.40 -15.11 9.00
CA ALA A 90 1.03 -13.77 8.57
C ALA A 90 1.49 -13.50 7.13
N HIS A 91 2.67 -13.98 6.76
CA HIS A 91 3.12 -13.84 5.38
C HIS A 91 2.24 -14.64 4.40
N LEU A 92 1.98 -15.92 4.73
CA LEU A 92 1.17 -16.81 3.90
C LEU A 92 -0.26 -16.30 3.77
N LEU A 93 -0.90 -15.90 4.87
CA LEU A 93 -2.24 -15.33 4.86
C LEU A 93 -2.33 -14.05 4.03
N LEU A 94 -1.31 -13.18 4.10
CA LEU A 94 -1.26 -11.97 3.27
C LEU A 94 -1.19 -12.33 1.78
N GLN A 95 -0.39 -13.33 1.41
CA GLN A 95 -0.31 -13.81 0.04
C GLN A 95 -1.66 -14.39 -0.43
N GLU A 96 -2.27 -15.28 0.35
CA GLU A 96 -3.59 -15.85 0.04
C GLU A 96 -4.64 -14.76 -0.22
N LEU A 97 -4.66 -13.73 0.63
CA LEU A 97 -5.58 -12.60 0.51
C LEU A 97 -5.32 -11.71 -0.71
N ILE A 98 -4.06 -11.55 -1.12
CA ILE A 98 -3.71 -10.75 -2.30
C ILE A 98 -4.02 -11.50 -3.60
N PHE A 99 -3.86 -12.83 -3.61
CA PHE A 99 -4.04 -13.65 -4.81
C PHE A 99 -5.44 -14.26 -4.95
N ASP A 100 -6.33 -14.13 -3.97
CA ASP A 100 -7.75 -14.48 -4.10
C ASP A 100 -8.54 -13.34 -4.78
N LEU A 101 -9.17 -13.66 -5.91
CA LEU A 101 -9.98 -12.74 -6.72
C LEU A 101 -11.18 -12.14 -5.97
N ARG A 102 -11.62 -12.75 -4.87
CA ARG A 102 -12.70 -12.23 -4.03
C ARG A 102 -12.19 -11.14 -3.10
N THR A 103 -10.99 -11.29 -2.55
CA THR A 103 -10.48 -10.46 -1.46
C THR A 103 -9.44 -9.42 -1.90
N VAL A 104 -8.88 -9.55 -3.11
CA VAL A 104 -7.84 -8.64 -3.61
C VAL A 104 -8.25 -7.16 -3.57
N ALA A 105 -9.50 -6.82 -3.89
CA ALA A 105 -10.00 -5.44 -3.88
C ALA A 105 -10.08 -4.82 -2.48
N PRO A 106 -10.74 -5.43 -1.48
CA PRO A 106 -10.71 -4.90 -0.12
C PRO A 106 -9.29 -4.93 0.49
N VAL A 107 -8.47 -5.91 0.14
CA VAL A 107 -7.07 -6.01 0.59
C VAL A 107 -6.21 -4.88 0.01
N ALA A 108 -6.36 -4.55 -1.27
CA ALA A 108 -5.67 -3.42 -1.90
C ALA A 108 -6.03 -2.08 -1.24
N ARG A 109 -7.33 -1.87 -0.95
CA ARG A 109 -7.81 -0.69 -0.21
C ARG A 109 -7.20 -0.62 1.19
N PHE A 110 -7.15 -1.76 1.89
CA PHE A 110 -6.54 -1.87 3.21
C PHE A 110 -5.04 -1.54 3.17
N ILE A 111 -4.28 -2.12 2.24
CA ILE A 111 -2.85 -1.84 2.07
C ILE A 111 -2.65 -0.35 1.83
N TYR A 112 -3.38 0.25 0.89
CA TYR A 112 -3.30 1.68 0.62
C TYR A 112 -3.54 2.52 1.88
N ARG A 113 -4.57 2.22 2.67
CA ARG A 113 -4.85 2.95 3.93
C ARG A 113 -3.68 2.87 4.91
N VAL A 114 -3.09 1.69 5.09
CA VAL A 114 -1.95 1.50 5.99
C VAL A 114 -0.72 2.28 5.50
N VAL A 115 -0.43 2.21 4.20
CA VAL A 115 0.72 2.87 3.59
C VAL A 115 0.56 4.39 3.64
N ARG A 116 -0.62 4.91 3.29
CA ARG A 116 -0.93 6.36 3.33
C ARG A 116 -0.85 6.94 4.74
N ALA A 117 -1.29 6.20 5.74
CA ALA A 117 -1.29 6.68 7.13
C ALA A 117 0.14 6.78 7.72
N TRP A 118 1.12 6.13 7.10
CA TRP A 118 2.49 6.07 7.60
C TRP A 118 3.42 6.93 6.73
N ARG A 119 3.75 8.15 7.18
CA ARG A 119 4.56 9.15 6.47
C ARG A 119 5.87 8.62 5.86
N PHE A 120 6.53 7.69 6.53
CA PHE A 120 7.81 7.12 6.12
C PHE A 120 7.70 5.63 5.76
N PHE A 121 6.51 5.18 5.34
CA PHE A 121 6.25 3.79 4.99
C PHE A 121 7.27 3.31 3.95
N GLY A 122 7.96 2.21 4.26
CA GLY A 122 8.84 1.57 3.29
C GLY A 122 9.99 2.47 2.79
N ARG A 123 10.30 3.60 3.43
CA ARG A 123 11.47 4.41 3.04
C ARG A 123 12.76 3.75 3.48
N ARG A 124 13.81 3.82 2.67
CA ARG A 124 15.18 3.49 3.08
C ARG A 124 15.68 4.61 4.00
N LEU A 125 16.29 4.27 5.13
CA LEU A 125 16.99 5.27 5.93
C LEU A 125 18.45 5.36 5.48
N PRO A 126 19.09 6.54 5.57
CA PRO A 126 20.51 6.70 5.21
C PRO A 126 21.45 5.71 5.93
N THR A 127 21.06 5.25 7.12
CA THR A 127 21.80 4.28 7.93
C THR A 127 21.65 2.83 7.46
N MET A 128 20.88 2.57 6.40
CA MET A 128 20.59 1.23 5.90
C MET A 128 21.31 0.99 4.57
N VAL A 129 22.25 0.04 4.58
CA VAL A 129 23.00 -0.39 3.41
C VAL A 129 22.06 -1.25 2.54
N SER A 130 21.94 -0.92 1.25
CA SER A 130 21.20 -1.73 0.28
C SER A 130 22.21 -2.50 -0.57
N GLU A 131 22.06 -3.82 -0.67
CA GLU A 131 22.88 -4.66 -1.56
C GLU A 131 22.32 -4.71 -3.00
N LEU A 132 21.14 -4.14 -3.28
CA LEU A 132 20.37 -4.49 -4.51
C LEU A 132 19.65 -3.35 -5.27
N ALA A 133 19.99 -2.06 -5.13
CA ALA A 133 19.46 -1.07 -6.08
C ALA A 133 20.39 0.14 -6.26
N PRO A 134 20.54 0.66 -7.50
CA PRO A 134 21.19 1.93 -7.75
C PRO A 134 20.38 3.04 -7.08
N ASP A 135 21.07 3.94 -6.40
CA ASP A 135 20.47 5.10 -5.73
C ASP A 135 19.88 6.03 -6.80
N THR A 136 18.57 5.93 -7.06
CA THR A 136 17.84 7.02 -7.72
C THR A 136 17.15 7.83 -6.63
N ASP A 137 17.64 9.05 -6.45
CA ASP A 137 17.10 10.11 -5.59
C ASP A 137 15.73 10.61 -6.11
N ASP A 138 14.79 9.71 -6.38
CA ASP A 138 13.39 10.05 -6.64
C ASP A 138 12.66 10.17 -5.31
N ASP A 139 13.13 11.11 -4.47
CA ASP A 139 12.35 11.71 -3.39
C ASP A 139 11.28 12.64 -3.99
N ILE A 140 10.45 12.10 -4.87
CA ILE A 140 9.22 12.76 -5.31
C ILE A 140 8.25 12.64 -4.14
N ASP A 141 7.63 13.75 -3.73
CA ASP A 141 6.63 13.79 -2.67
C ASP A 141 5.59 12.68 -2.88
N PHE A 142 5.79 11.62 -2.11
CA PHE A 142 5.33 10.24 -2.36
C PHE A 142 3.80 10.07 -2.33
N TRP A 143 3.08 11.13 -1.99
CA TRP A 143 1.62 11.22 -1.94
C TRP A 143 1.03 12.51 -2.54
N ASP A 144 1.85 13.46 -3.00
CA ASP A 144 1.37 14.69 -3.67
C ASP A 144 1.31 14.51 -5.20
N PHE A 145 1.12 13.28 -5.67
CA PHE A 145 0.72 13.06 -7.05
C PHE A 145 -0.72 13.55 -7.18
N GLU A 146 -0.86 14.80 -7.59
CA GLU A 146 -2.12 15.47 -7.89
C GLU A 146 -3.03 14.48 -8.62
N THR A 147 -4.21 14.27 -8.04
CA THR A 147 -5.31 13.62 -8.70
C THR A 147 -5.54 14.34 -10.02
N ALA A 148 -5.14 13.73 -11.13
CA ALA A 148 -5.56 14.16 -12.45
C ALA A 148 -7.09 14.15 -12.43
N THR A 149 -7.68 15.33 -12.23
CA THR A 149 -9.10 15.55 -12.41
C THR A 149 -9.35 15.36 -13.89
N GLU A 150 -9.89 14.21 -14.24
CA GLU A 150 -10.57 13.96 -15.51
C GLU A 150 -11.82 14.83 -15.53
N ASP A 151 -11.62 16.11 -15.81
CA ASP A 151 -12.62 17.05 -16.29
C ASP A 151 -12.76 16.77 -17.79
N GLY A 152 -13.71 15.89 -18.10
CA GLY A 152 -14.39 15.92 -19.37
C GLY A 152 -15.50 16.98 -19.27
N SER A 153 -15.33 18.09 -19.97
CA SER A 153 -16.43 18.94 -20.39
C SER A 153 -16.21 19.46 -21.80
N ASP A 154 -17.17 19.12 -22.66
CA ASP A 154 -17.31 19.52 -24.06
C ASP A 154 -17.26 21.04 -24.26
N LEU A 155 -16.61 21.48 -25.34
CA LEU A 155 -17.04 22.68 -26.06
C LEU A 155 -16.96 22.45 -27.57
N GLU A 156 -18.14 22.26 -28.16
CA GLU A 156 -18.47 22.44 -29.57
C GLU A 156 -17.91 23.77 -30.08
N LEU A 157 -17.14 23.74 -31.18
CA LEU A 157 -16.87 24.94 -31.99
C LEU A 157 -16.80 24.53 -33.46
N GLY A 158 -17.83 24.89 -34.23
CA GLY A 158 -17.83 24.64 -35.66
C GLY A 158 -19.00 25.15 -36.50
N GLU A 159 -19.80 26.12 -36.05
CA GLU A 159 -20.70 26.86 -36.95
C GLU A 159 -20.33 28.35 -36.89
N MET A 160 -19.63 28.81 -37.94
CA MET A 160 -19.37 30.23 -38.20
C MET A 160 -20.46 30.76 -39.11
N ASP A 161 -21.47 31.41 -38.52
CA ASP A 161 -22.29 32.38 -39.22
C ASP A 161 -21.70 33.77 -38.97
N MET A 162 -21.26 34.44 -40.04
CA MET A 162 -21.16 35.90 -40.06
C MET A 162 -21.97 36.42 -41.25
N GLU A 163 -23.04 37.13 -40.91
CA GLU A 163 -23.90 37.88 -41.83
C GLU A 163 -23.13 39.02 -42.53
N ILE A 164 -23.34 39.07 -43.86
CA ILE A 164 -23.67 40.21 -44.72
C ILE A 164 -23.24 41.62 -44.25
N ASP A 165 -22.51 42.33 -45.13
CA ASP A 165 -22.72 43.76 -45.35
C ASP A 165 -22.73 44.09 -46.86
N ILE A 166 -23.79 44.83 -47.21
CA ILE A 166 -24.32 45.47 -48.44
C ILE A 166 -23.39 45.61 -49.66
#